data_AF-A0A925BKI8-F1
#
_entry.id   AF-A0A925BKI8-F1
#
_cell.length_a   1.000
_cell.length_b   1.000
_cell.length_c   1.000
_cell.angle_alpha   90.00
_cell.angle_beta   90.00
_cell.angle_gamma   90.00
#
_symmetry.space_group_name_H-M   'P 1'
#
loop_
_entity.id
_entity.type
_entity.pdbx_description
1 polymer ?
#
loop_
_entity_poly.entity_id
_entity_poly.type
_entity_poly.pdbx_seq_one_letter_code
_entity_poly.pdbx_strand_id
1 'polypeptide(L)'
;EVAALTEEGIAAETPVTFATIRPQRMIDLLPRMLEPLGLSWHLDDRNVVITTAARAAKERLELRRYPIGRLLRLAAHRESQLPAPSLVNGVPPRRDSTTAELAQVLVDGLLSATSGTWMVRDGDGGNVSVVQETLLIHHNFQTHREIAPLLRAIETALSHPPGSPPLRMFETDDDAATFARLQRLLSKELEVVFTDTPLTDVAIYLSDFFEEDIVLDTEALTEEGIAPDSPVTFTGRMPFRTALRLMLEPMSLAVELRNGAAVITTRAKLQERQQTVVYDMADFLKAGFFSNDLIRLIEETTAGPWMRGDATITEIPGGLLVIRHNAELHTEIALLLHDLRQSMHEDARQPARAKATDFETRFHRAKSKQEAEALDQLIQTFVAPRTWDVSGGRGQLRTADDRLIIRQTKAVHEQIERFLREYQQAPPIGQPAK
;
A
#
# COMPACT_ATOMS: atom_id res chain seq x y z
N GLU A 1 -8.53 -13.78 -34.77
CA GLU A 1 -9.37 -15.00 -34.89
C GLU A 1 -10.80 -14.61 -35.21
N VAL A 2 -11.22 -14.72 -36.47
CA VAL A 2 -12.56 -14.25 -36.88
C VAL A 2 -13.69 -15.04 -36.20
N ALA A 3 -13.49 -16.34 -35.96
CA ALA A 3 -14.44 -17.18 -35.25
C ALA A 3 -14.73 -16.69 -33.82
N ALA A 4 -13.67 -16.35 -33.06
CA ALA A 4 -13.77 -15.79 -31.72
C ALA A 4 -14.55 -14.47 -31.69
N LEU A 5 -14.23 -13.57 -32.63
CA LEU A 5 -14.91 -12.28 -32.75
C LEU A 5 -16.41 -12.47 -33.03
N THR A 6 -16.74 -13.43 -33.90
CA THR A 6 -18.12 -13.72 -34.30
C THR A 6 -18.93 -14.31 -33.15
N GLU A 7 -18.33 -15.12 -32.28
CA GLU A 7 -18.96 -15.67 -31.07
C GLU A 7 -19.40 -14.57 -30.08
N GLU A 8 -18.65 -13.48 -29.98
CA GLU A 8 -18.99 -12.30 -29.15
C GLU A 8 -19.77 -11.22 -29.93
N GLY A 9 -20.22 -11.52 -31.16
CA GLY A 9 -20.99 -10.59 -31.98
C GLY A 9 -20.19 -9.42 -32.56
N ILE A 10 -18.86 -9.50 -32.56
CA ILE A 10 -17.95 -8.47 -33.08
C ILE A 10 -17.61 -8.82 -34.54
N ALA A 11 -17.96 -7.92 -35.48
CA ALA A 11 -17.58 -8.08 -36.87
C ALA A 11 -16.08 -7.84 -37.07
N ALA A 12 -15.44 -8.56 -37.99
CA ALA A 12 -14.04 -8.33 -38.33
C ALA A 12 -13.78 -6.94 -38.95
N GLU A 13 -14.84 -6.29 -39.46
CA GLU A 13 -14.81 -4.94 -40.03
C GLU A 13 -15.18 -3.85 -39.02
N THR A 14 -15.37 -4.20 -37.73
CA THR A 14 -15.67 -3.21 -36.69
C THR A 14 -14.58 -2.13 -36.68
N PRO A 15 -14.94 -0.85 -36.87
CA PRO A 15 -13.96 0.21 -36.93
C PRO A 15 -13.29 0.39 -35.57
N VAL A 16 -11.97 0.52 -35.57
CA VAL A 16 -11.19 0.87 -34.39
C VAL A 16 -10.96 2.37 -34.41
N THR A 17 -11.57 3.09 -33.46
CA THR A 17 -11.34 4.52 -33.29
C THR A 17 -10.20 4.72 -32.31
N PHE A 18 -9.08 5.26 -32.79
CA PHE A 18 -7.91 5.54 -31.96
C PHE A 18 -7.15 6.76 -32.47
N ALA A 19 -6.61 7.55 -31.55
CA ALA A 19 -5.75 8.70 -31.85
C ALA A 19 -4.51 8.70 -30.94
N THR A 20 -3.38 9.05 -31.55
CA THR A 20 -2.10 9.32 -30.87
C THR A 20 -1.44 10.51 -31.55
N ILE A 21 -0.89 11.44 -30.78
CA ILE A 21 -0.16 12.60 -31.34
C ILE A 21 1.35 12.32 -31.46
N ARG A 22 1.80 11.19 -30.92
CA ARG A 22 3.20 10.77 -30.90
C ARG A 22 3.37 9.29 -31.22
N PRO A 23 4.55 8.86 -31.70
CA PRO A 23 4.89 7.45 -31.78
C PRO A 23 4.83 6.80 -30.38
N GLN A 24 4.04 5.73 -30.27
CA GLN A 24 3.90 4.89 -29.08
C GLN A 24 4.38 3.48 -29.43
N ARG A 25 4.77 2.68 -28.44
CA ARG A 25 5.14 1.28 -28.71
C ARG A 25 3.88 0.49 -29.02
N MET A 26 3.98 -0.49 -29.91
CA MET A 26 2.84 -1.35 -30.27
C MET A 26 2.19 -2.02 -29.05
N ILE A 27 3.00 -2.38 -28.06
CA ILE A 27 2.53 -3.01 -26.82
C ILE A 27 1.69 -2.07 -25.93
N ASP A 28 1.88 -0.75 -26.06
CA ASP A 28 1.07 0.28 -25.38
C ASP A 28 -0.19 0.60 -26.20
N LEU A 29 -0.07 0.56 -27.53
CA LEU A 29 -1.14 0.87 -28.48
C LEU A 29 -2.20 -0.22 -28.54
N LEU A 30 -1.81 -1.49 -28.65
CA LEU A 30 -2.73 -2.60 -28.84
C LEU A 30 -3.78 -2.69 -27.72
N PRO A 31 -3.42 -2.65 -26.42
CA PRO A 31 -4.42 -2.62 -25.36
C PRO A 31 -5.35 -1.40 -25.47
N ARG A 32 -4.84 -0.19 -25.78
CA ARG A 32 -5.68 1.00 -25.95
C ARG A 32 -6.67 0.88 -27.12
N MET A 33 -6.29 0.17 -28.17
CA MET A 33 -7.13 -0.04 -29.36
C MET A 33 -8.16 -1.17 -29.19
N LEU A 34 -7.82 -2.18 -28.40
CA LEU A 34 -8.58 -3.44 -28.33
C LEU A 34 -9.45 -3.55 -27.08
N GLU A 35 -9.00 -3.04 -25.93
CA GLU A 35 -9.77 -3.04 -24.67
C GLU A 35 -11.19 -2.45 -24.85
N PRO A 36 -11.39 -1.31 -25.54
CA PRO A 36 -12.72 -0.71 -25.71
C PRO A 36 -13.70 -1.53 -26.55
N LEU A 37 -13.19 -2.57 -27.23
CA LEU A 37 -13.98 -3.49 -28.03
C LEU A 37 -14.15 -4.85 -27.32
N GLY A 38 -13.73 -4.97 -26.05
CA GLY A 38 -13.67 -6.25 -25.34
C GLY A 38 -12.66 -7.25 -25.94
N LEU A 39 -11.71 -6.75 -26.74
CA LEU A 39 -10.73 -7.55 -27.44
C LEU A 39 -9.40 -7.60 -26.68
N SER A 40 -8.68 -8.68 -26.88
CA SER A 40 -7.33 -8.90 -26.39
C SER A 40 -6.45 -9.37 -27.53
N TRP A 41 -5.15 -9.46 -27.26
CA TRP A 41 -4.19 -9.95 -28.23
C TRP A 41 -3.18 -10.86 -27.57
N HIS A 42 -2.64 -11.79 -28.34
CA HIS A 42 -1.52 -12.63 -27.95
C HIS A 42 -0.56 -12.80 -29.12
N LEU A 43 0.64 -13.28 -28.83
CA LEU A 43 1.62 -13.64 -29.85
C LEU A 43 1.50 -15.14 -30.13
N ASP A 44 1.29 -15.50 -31.39
CA ASP A 44 1.37 -16.88 -31.85
C ASP A 44 2.47 -17.00 -32.90
N ASP A 45 3.56 -17.66 -32.52
CA ASP A 45 4.83 -17.74 -33.25
C ASP A 45 5.41 -16.37 -33.66
N ARG A 46 5.00 -15.85 -34.82
CA ARG A 46 5.42 -14.56 -35.40
C ARG A 46 4.24 -13.64 -35.74
N ASN A 47 3.04 -14.01 -35.31
CA ASN A 47 1.81 -13.28 -35.61
C ASN A 47 1.26 -12.63 -34.34
N VAL A 48 0.76 -11.41 -34.48
CA VAL A 48 -0.09 -10.79 -33.46
C VAL A 48 -1.52 -11.26 -33.74
N VAL A 49 -2.08 -12.05 -32.84
CA VAL A 49 -3.44 -12.60 -32.97
C VAL A 49 -4.37 -11.80 -32.09
N ILE A 50 -5.32 -11.10 -32.72
CA ILE A 50 -6.42 -10.41 -32.03
C ILE A 50 -7.56 -11.41 -31.80
N THR A 51 -8.04 -11.50 -30.58
CA THR A 51 -9.10 -12.41 -30.15
C THR A 51 -9.94 -11.75 -29.05
N THR A 52 -10.97 -12.42 -28.53
CA THR A 52 -11.82 -11.85 -27.46
C THR A 52 -11.14 -12.04 -26.10
N ALA A 53 -11.38 -11.14 -25.14
CA ALA A 53 -10.77 -11.24 -23.81
C ALA A 53 -11.13 -12.56 -23.11
N ALA A 54 -12.40 -12.99 -23.24
CA ALA A 54 -12.90 -14.24 -22.68
C ALA A 54 -12.22 -15.48 -23.27
N ARG A 55 -11.91 -15.47 -24.57
CA ARG A 55 -11.24 -16.58 -25.26
C ARG A 55 -9.73 -16.58 -25.02
N ALA A 56 -9.08 -15.41 -25.04
CA ALA A 56 -7.67 -15.24 -24.65
C ALA A 56 -7.40 -15.78 -23.24
N ALA A 57 -8.35 -15.61 -22.32
CA ALA A 57 -8.24 -16.11 -20.96
C ALA A 57 -8.27 -17.66 -20.88
N LYS A 58 -8.90 -18.34 -21.84
CA LYS A 58 -9.20 -19.78 -21.78
C LYS A 58 -8.35 -20.66 -22.68
N GLU A 59 -7.84 -20.17 -23.81
CA GLU A 59 -7.43 -21.07 -24.90
C GLU A 59 -5.93 -21.39 -25.01
N ARG A 60 -5.04 -20.71 -24.30
CA ARG A 60 -3.61 -21.03 -24.39
C ARG A 60 -2.85 -20.82 -23.09
N LEU A 61 -2.70 -21.90 -22.34
CA LEU A 61 -1.76 -21.94 -21.23
C LEU A 61 -0.34 -22.12 -21.78
N GLU A 62 0.60 -21.32 -21.28
CA GLU A 62 2.02 -21.37 -21.62
C GLU A 62 2.81 -21.77 -20.38
N LEU A 63 3.87 -22.56 -20.54
CA LEU A 63 4.78 -22.86 -19.44
C LEU A 63 5.91 -21.82 -19.42
N ARG A 64 5.98 -21.01 -18.36
CA ARG A 64 7.08 -20.09 -18.11
C ARG A 64 7.81 -20.42 -16.81
N ARG A 65 9.09 -20.04 -16.77
CA ARG A 65 10.00 -20.28 -15.66
C ARG A 65 10.37 -18.95 -15.01
N TYR A 66 10.23 -18.87 -13.69
CA TYR A 66 10.58 -17.68 -12.92
C TYR A 66 11.58 -18.06 -11.82
N PRO A 67 12.87 -17.74 -11.99
CA PRO A 67 13.86 -17.93 -10.94
C PRO A 67 13.53 -17.05 -9.72
N ILE A 68 13.40 -17.65 -8.53
CA ILE A 68 13.08 -16.94 -7.29
C ILE A 68 14.19 -17.05 -6.23
N GLY A 69 15.30 -17.75 -6.50
CA GLY A 69 16.38 -17.95 -5.52
C GLY A 69 17.04 -16.67 -4.98
N ARG A 70 17.10 -15.58 -5.78
CA ARG A 70 17.56 -14.27 -5.26
C ARG A 70 16.52 -13.68 -4.31
N LEU A 71 15.26 -13.66 -4.71
CA LEU A 71 14.12 -13.20 -3.90
C LEU A 71 14.06 -13.95 -2.57
N LEU A 72 14.11 -15.29 -2.58
CA LEU A 72 14.06 -16.10 -1.36
C LEU A 72 15.22 -15.82 -0.41
N ARG A 73 16.44 -15.60 -0.93
CA ARG A 73 17.60 -15.21 -0.09
C ARG A 73 17.42 -13.83 0.54
N LEU A 74 16.89 -12.86 -0.21
CA LEU A 74 16.60 -11.53 0.32
C LEU A 74 15.50 -11.58 1.38
N ALA A 75 14.45 -12.37 1.14
CA ALA A 75 13.37 -12.60 2.10
C ALA A 75 13.88 -13.25 3.40
N ALA A 76 14.65 -14.33 3.29
CA ALA A 76 15.26 -14.99 4.45
C ALA A 76 16.14 -14.02 5.25
N HIS A 77 16.93 -13.19 4.55
CA HIS A 77 17.74 -12.17 5.20
C HIS A 77 16.89 -11.14 5.93
N ARG A 78 15.80 -10.64 5.32
CA ARG A 78 14.83 -9.74 5.96
C ARG A 78 14.21 -10.37 7.20
N GLU A 79 13.71 -11.61 7.10
CA GLU A 79 13.07 -12.32 8.22
C GLU A 79 14.01 -12.54 9.40
N SER A 80 15.28 -12.86 9.15
CA SER A 80 16.29 -13.01 10.22
C SER A 80 16.52 -11.72 11.04
N GLN A 81 16.13 -10.57 10.51
CA GLN A 81 16.22 -9.26 11.18
C GLN A 81 14.92 -8.83 11.84
N LEU A 82 13.81 -9.51 11.58
CA LEU A 82 12.53 -9.22 12.20
C LEU A 82 12.50 -9.82 13.61
N PRO A 83 11.84 -9.17 14.58
CA PRO A 83 11.65 -9.76 15.90
C PRO A 83 10.84 -11.05 15.77
N ALA A 84 11.24 -12.09 16.50
CA ALA A 84 10.54 -13.35 16.48
C ALA A 84 9.06 -13.15 16.82
N PRO A 85 8.12 -13.82 16.13
CA PRO A 85 6.73 -13.77 16.53
C PRO A 85 6.60 -14.19 18.00
N SER A 86 5.66 -13.58 18.72
CA SER A 86 5.48 -13.89 20.14
C SER A 86 5.24 -15.39 20.34
N LEU A 87 5.75 -15.95 21.43
CA LEU A 87 5.63 -17.37 21.77
C LEU A 87 4.16 -17.84 21.64
N VAL A 88 3.87 -18.70 20.67
CA VAL A 88 2.62 -19.46 20.65
C VAL A 88 2.81 -20.68 21.55
N ASN A 89 2.08 -20.74 22.66
CA ASN A 89 2.06 -21.89 23.59
C ASN A 89 3.43 -22.29 24.19
N GLY A 90 4.32 -21.33 24.46
CA GLY A 90 5.61 -21.60 25.13
C GLY A 90 6.64 -22.37 24.28
N VAL A 91 6.33 -22.61 23.01
CA VAL A 91 7.29 -23.13 22.02
C VAL A 91 7.93 -21.94 21.33
N PRO A 92 9.28 -21.78 21.35
CA PRO A 92 9.93 -20.77 20.52
C PRO A 92 9.55 -21.03 19.06
N PRO A 93 9.01 -20.04 18.33
CA PRO A 93 8.79 -20.22 16.90
C PRO A 93 10.10 -20.58 16.21
N ARG A 94 10.02 -21.37 15.13
CA ARG A 94 11.20 -21.68 14.31
C ARG A 94 11.90 -20.37 13.95
N ARG A 95 13.20 -20.28 14.27
CA ARG A 95 13.98 -19.04 14.17
C ARG A 95 14.21 -18.58 12.72
N ASP A 96 14.21 -19.52 11.77
CA ASP A 96 14.43 -19.25 10.37
C ASP A 96 13.44 -20.08 9.55
N SER A 97 12.61 -19.42 8.74
CA SER A 97 11.78 -20.08 7.74
C SER A 97 12.68 -20.79 6.74
N THR A 98 12.41 -22.05 6.44
CA THR A 98 13.15 -22.77 5.39
C THR A 98 12.86 -22.14 4.02
N THR A 99 13.79 -22.27 3.07
CA THR A 99 13.58 -21.81 1.68
C THR A 99 12.29 -22.38 1.06
N ALA A 100 11.91 -23.60 1.44
CA ALA A 100 10.67 -24.24 1.00
C ALA A 100 9.42 -23.59 1.60
N GLU A 101 9.44 -23.26 2.91
CA GLU A 101 8.35 -22.53 3.57
C GLU A 101 8.19 -21.12 2.96
N LEU A 102 9.30 -20.39 2.73
CA LEU A 102 9.28 -19.08 2.07
C LEU A 102 8.71 -19.16 0.65
N ALA A 103 9.11 -20.18 -0.12
CA ALA A 103 8.59 -20.40 -1.46
C ALA A 103 7.09 -20.69 -1.44
N GLN A 104 6.59 -21.41 -0.45
CA GLN A 104 5.16 -21.70 -0.32
C GLN A 104 4.35 -20.43 -0.01
N VAL A 105 4.78 -19.61 0.95
CA VAL A 105 4.11 -18.32 1.25
C VAL A 105 4.13 -17.40 0.04
N LEU A 106 5.25 -17.36 -0.71
CA LEU A 106 5.33 -16.62 -1.96
C LEU A 106 4.31 -17.14 -2.99
N VAL A 107 4.18 -18.47 -3.15
CA VAL A 107 3.18 -19.07 -4.05
C VAL A 107 1.78 -18.66 -3.63
N ASP A 108 1.41 -18.83 -2.37
CA ASP A 108 0.06 -18.51 -1.87
C ASP A 108 -0.29 -17.03 -2.11
N GLY A 109 0.67 -16.14 -1.93
CA GLY A 109 0.48 -14.73 -2.23
C GLY A 109 0.48 -14.38 -3.72
N LEU A 110 1.23 -15.08 -4.57
CA LEU A 110 1.12 -14.93 -6.02
C LEU A 110 -0.27 -15.34 -6.51
N LEU A 111 -0.79 -16.49 -6.05
CA LEU A 111 -2.11 -16.98 -6.41
C LEU A 111 -3.17 -15.90 -6.10
N SER A 112 -3.08 -15.30 -4.91
CA SER A 112 -4.02 -14.30 -4.40
C SER A 112 -3.88 -12.91 -5.04
N ALA A 113 -2.68 -12.55 -5.50
CA ALA A 113 -2.39 -11.24 -6.06
C ALA A 113 -2.60 -11.14 -7.58
N THR A 114 -2.83 -12.26 -8.26
CA THR A 114 -3.11 -12.33 -9.70
C THR A 114 -4.60 -12.49 -9.99
N SER A 115 -5.06 -11.97 -11.14
CA SER A 115 -6.45 -12.05 -11.61
C SER A 115 -6.84 -13.42 -12.18
N GLY A 116 -5.86 -14.26 -12.53
CA GLY A 116 -6.08 -15.59 -13.10
C GLY A 116 -6.69 -16.60 -12.11
N THR A 117 -7.45 -17.56 -12.66
CA THR A 117 -7.92 -18.73 -11.90
C THR A 117 -6.84 -19.80 -11.84
N TRP A 118 -6.73 -20.45 -10.68
CA TRP A 118 -5.69 -21.44 -10.42
C TRP A 118 -6.28 -22.79 -10.04
N MET A 119 -5.77 -23.86 -10.65
CA MET A 119 -6.24 -25.22 -10.41
C MET A 119 -6.20 -25.62 -8.92
N VAL A 120 -5.16 -25.18 -8.20
CA VAL A 120 -4.97 -25.51 -6.77
C VAL A 120 -5.94 -24.75 -5.85
N ARG A 121 -6.41 -23.57 -6.26
CA ARG A 121 -7.26 -22.70 -5.42
C ARG A 121 -8.73 -22.74 -5.86
N ASP A 122 -8.97 -22.61 -7.16
CA ASP A 122 -10.26 -22.37 -7.78
C ASP A 122 -10.83 -23.64 -8.45
N GLY A 123 -10.00 -24.68 -8.60
CA GLY A 123 -10.38 -25.94 -9.26
C GLY A 123 -10.34 -25.90 -10.80
N ASP A 124 -9.96 -24.76 -11.38
CA ASP A 124 -9.83 -24.55 -12.83
C ASP A 124 -8.71 -23.52 -13.12
N GLY A 125 -8.21 -23.49 -14.35
CA GLY A 125 -7.20 -22.54 -14.81
C GLY A 125 -5.76 -23.06 -14.74
N GLY A 126 -4.81 -22.18 -14.43
CA GLY A 126 -3.38 -22.50 -14.50
C GLY A 126 -2.84 -23.29 -13.32
N ASN A 127 -1.58 -23.71 -13.43
CA ASN A 127 -0.88 -24.47 -12.40
C ASN A 127 0.48 -23.86 -12.07
N VAL A 128 0.91 -23.99 -10.83
CA VAL A 128 2.21 -23.54 -10.32
C VAL A 128 2.89 -24.69 -9.59
N SER A 129 4.19 -24.85 -9.82
CA SER A 129 5.04 -25.76 -9.07
C SER A 129 6.40 -25.11 -8.79
N VAL A 130 7.01 -25.46 -7.66
CA VAL A 130 8.34 -24.99 -7.27
C VAL A 130 9.33 -26.13 -7.47
N VAL A 131 10.36 -25.90 -8.28
CA VAL A 131 11.47 -26.85 -8.47
C VAL A 131 12.78 -26.09 -8.34
N GLN A 132 13.63 -26.45 -7.37
CA GLN A 132 14.96 -25.86 -7.17
C GLN A 132 14.97 -24.31 -7.24
N GLU A 133 14.18 -23.66 -6.38
CA GLU A 133 14.06 -22.19 -6.31
C GLU A 133 13.63 -21.53 -7.63
N THR A 134 12.91 -22.27 -8.49
CA THR A 134 12.30 -21.77 -9.72
C THR A 134 10.82 -22.11 -9.71
N LEU A 135 9.98 -21.11 -9.97
CA LEU A 135 8.56 -21.33 -10.22
C LEU A 135 8.37 -21.76 -11.68
N LEU A 136 7.73 -22.91 -11.86
CA LEU A 136 7.22 -23.38 -13.14
C LEU A 136 5.72 -23.09 -13.16
N ILE A 137 5.32 -22.13 -13.97
CA ILE A 137 3.95 -21.66 -14.04
C ILE A 137 3.40 -21.95 -15.42
N HIS A 138 2.32 -22.70 -15.47
CA HIS A 138 1.56 -23.01 -16.68
C HIS A 138 0.26 -22.20 -16.66
N HIS A 139 0.24 -21.04 -17.33
CA HIS A 139 -0.89 -20.13 -17.27
C HIS A 139 -1.10 -19.38 -18.60
N ASN A 140 -2.26 -18.73 -18.75
CA ASN A 140 -2.51 -17.82 -19.88
C ASN A 140 -1.56 -16.61 -19.88
N PHE A 141 -1.46 -15.98 -21.06
CA PHE A 141 -0.59 -14.83 -21.30
C PHE A 141 -0.85 -13.67 -20.32
N GLN A 142 -2.11 -13.36 -20.04
CA GLN A 142 -2.49 -12.23 -19.17
C GLN A 142 -1.97 -12.41 -17.74
N THR A 143 -2.11 -13.60 -17.16
CA THR A 143 -1.61 -13.87 -15.80
C THR A 143 -0.08 -13.84 -15.77
N HIS A 144 0.58 -14.30 -16.83
CA HIS A 144 2.03 -14.17 -16.96
C HIS A 144 2.52 -12.71 -17.02
N ARG A 145 1.72 -11.80 -17.59
CA ARG A 145 2.01 -10.34 -17.58
C ARG A 145 1.90 -9.74 -16.17
N GLU A 146 1.13 -10.34 -15.26
CA GLU A 146 1.04 -9.91 -13.87
C GLU A 146 2.15 -10.50 -12.99
N ILE A 147 2.52 -11.77 -13.21
CA ILE A 147 3.48 -12.48 -12.34
C ILE A 147 4.89 -11.89 -12.44
N ALA A 148 5.40 -11.64 -13.64
CA ALA A 148 6.79 -11.19 -13.80
C ALA A 148 7.03 -9.83 -13.11
N PRO A 149 6.15 -8.83 -13.31
CA PRO A 149 6.20 -7.56 -12.58
C PRO A 149 6.06 -7.70 -11.07
N LEU A 150 5.17 -8.58 -10.60
CA LEU A 150 4.97 -8.79 -9.17
C LEU A 150 6.23 -9.32 -8.51
N LEU A 151 6.84 -10.36 -9.09
CA LEU A 151 8.10 -10.92 -8.60
C LEU A 151 9.22 -9.87 -8.58
N ARG A 152 9.34 -9.05 -9.63
CA ARG A 152 10.31 -7.95 -9.67
C ARG A 152 10.02 -6.88 -8.61
N ALA A 153 8.76 -6.52 -8.39
CA ALA A 153 8.36 -5.53 -7.39
C ALA A 153 8.66 -6.04 -5.97
N ILE A 154 8.36 -7.31 -5.67
CA ILE A 154 8.69 -7.97 -4.40
C ILE A 154 10.21 -7.98 -4.19
N GLU A 155 10.96 -8.46 -5.18
CA GLU A 155 12.42 -8.53 -5.10
C GLU A 155 13.05 -7.14 -4.92
N THR A 156 12.50 -6.13 -5.61
CA THR A 156 12.90 -4.72 -5.47
C THR A 156 12.59 -4.21 -4.07
N ALA A 157 11.38 -4.43 -3.54
CA ALA A 157 11.00 -4.03 -2.18
C ALA A 157 11.92 -4.67 -1.12
N LEU A 158 12.21 -5.97 -1.23
CA LEU A 158 13.12 -6.68 -0.32
C LEU A 158 14.54 -6.11 -0.32
N SER A 159 15.00 -5.57 -1.45
CA SER A 159 16.34 -4.97 -1.59
C SER A 159 16.43 -3.53 -1.06
N HIS A 160 15.31 -2.84 -0.90
CA HIS A 160 15.27 -1.49 -0.34
C HIS A 160 15.37 -1.51 1.19
N PRO A 161 15.62 -0.36 1.85
CA PRO A 161 15.51 -0.25 3.31
C PRO A 161 14.07 -0.50 3.80
N PRO A 162 13.89 -1.07 5.02
CA PRO A 162 12.56 -1.22 5.64
C PRO A 162 11.77 0.09 5.66
N GLY A 163 10.48 0.02 5.37
CA GLY A 163 9.59 1.18 5.35
C GLY A 163 9.70 2.06 4.09
N SER A 164 10.34 1.55 3.04
CA SER A 164 10.42 2.26 1.76
C SER A 164 9.04 2.49 1.13
N PRO A 165 8.89 3.51 0.25
CA PRO A 165 7.62 3.79 -0.41
C PRO A 165 7.05 2.58 -1.16
N PRO A 166 5.71 2.47 -1.26
CA PRO A 166 5.08 1.34 -1.94
C PRO A 166 5.46 1.27 -3.42
N LEU A 167 5.63 0.06 -3.93
CA LEU A 167 6.00 -0.20 -5.31
C LEU A 167 4.79 -0.68 -6.11
N ARG A 168 4.39 0.11 -7.10
CA ARG A 168 3.40 -0.31 -8.10
C ARG A 168 4.05 -1.28 -9.09
N MET A 169 3.26 -2.24 -9.56
CA MET A 169 3.70 -3.17 -10.58
C MET A 169 3.69 -2.51 -11.97
N PHE A 170 4.81 -2.65 -12.67
CA PHE A 170 4.96 -2.22 -14.06
C PHE A 170 5.46 -3.39 -14.92
N GLU A 171 4.85 -3.59 -16.09
CA GLU A 171 5.20 -4.70 -16.98
C GLU A 171 6.65 -4.64 -17.45
N THR A 172 7.18 -3.45 -17.64
CA THR A 172 8.56 -3.16 -18.04
C THR A 172 9.09 -1.91 -17.32
N ASP A 173 10.41 -1.76 -17.27
CA ASP A 173 11.05 -0.55 -16.73
C ASP A 173 10.68 0.70 -17.54
N ASP A 174 10.46 0.54 -18.84
CA ASP A 174 9.95 1.59 -19.73
C ASP A 174 8.55 2.06 -19.35
N ASP A 175 7.68 1.15 -18.89
CA ASP A 175 6.33 1.51 -18.41
C ASP A 175 6.42 2.34 -17.13
N ALA A 176 7.30 1.92 -16.21
CA ALA A 176 7.58 2.68 -14.99
C ALA A 176 8.13 4.08 -15.31
N ALA A 177 9.06 4.17 -16.26
CA ALA A 177 9.62 5.44 -16.71
C ALA A 177 8.55 6.33 -17.38
N THR A 178 7.67 5.73 -18.20
CA THR A 178 6.57 6.44 -18.86
C THR A 178 5.56 6.95 -17.84
N PHE A 179 5.16 6.12 -16.88
CA PHE A 179 4.31 6.54 -15.78
C PHE A 179 4.93 7.69 -14.98
N ALA A 180 6.22 7.61 -14.63
CA ALA A 180 6.93 8.68 -13.93
C ALA A 180 7.01 9.97 -14.77
N ARG A 181 7.15 9.87 -16.10
CA ARG A 181 7.09 11.03 -17.01
C ARG A 181 5.71 11.69 -16.98
N LEU A 182 4.64 10.92 -17.12
CA LEU A 182 3.27 11.41 -17.09
C LEU A 182 2.88 11.97 -15.70
N GLN A 183 3.31 11.34 -14.60
CA GLN A 183 3.14 11.87 -13.25
C GLN A 183 3.78 13.25 -13.06
N ARG A 184 4.99 13.46 -13.61
CA ARG A 184 5.66 14.77 -13.60
C ARG A 184 4.93 15.78 -14.46
N LEU A 185 4.42 15.39 -15.62
CA LEU A 185 3.57 16.24 -16.46
C LEU A 185 2.35 16.73 -15.69
N LEU A 186 1.67 15.85 -14.95
CA LEU A 186 0.51 16.22 -14.14
C LEU A 186 0.85 17.23 -13.04
N SER A 187 2.13 17.43 -12.71
CA SER A 187 2.58 18.41 -11.72
C SER A 187 2.93 19.77 -12.32
N LYS A 188 2.97 19.92 -13.66
CA LYS A 188 3.25 21.20 -14.34
C LYS A 188 2.08 22.17 -14.20
N GLU A 189 2.32 23.47 -14.31
CA GLU A 189 1.25 24.48 -14.34
C GLU A 189 0.46 24.41 -15.66
N LEU A 190 -0.86 24.58 -15.56
CA LEU A 190 -1.77 24.80 -16.68
C LEU A 190 -2.48 26.14 -16.48
N GLU A 191 -2.51 26.95 -17.54
CA GLU A 191 -3.30 28.19 -17.61
C GLU A 191 -4.22 28.10 -18.83
N VAL A 192 -5.54 27.99 -18.59
CA VAL A 192 -6.54 27.77 -19.65
C VAL A 192 -7.83 28.53 -19.39
N VAL A 193 -8.55 28.78 -20.47
CA VAL A 193 -9.93 29.29 -20.47
C VAL A 193 -10.73 28.47 -21.47
N PHE A 194 -11.60 27.60 -20.97
CA PHE A 194 -12.60 26.87 -21.73
C PHE A 194 -13.97 27.48 -21.45
N THR A 195 -14.72 27.76 -22.50
CA THR A 195 -16.08 28.30 -22.42
C THR A 195 -16.94 27.48 -23.35
N ASP A 196 -17.84 26.69 -22.78
CA ASP A 196 -18.73 25.79 -23.54
C ASP A 196 -17.99 24.92 -24.56
N THR A 197 -16.77 24.47 -24.21
CA THR A 197 -15.88 23.76 -25.12
C THR A 197 -16.15 22.25 -25.05
N PRO A 198 -16.36 21.55 -26.18
CA PRO A 198 -16.59 20.10 -26.17
C PRO A 198 -15.46 19.34 -25.47
N LEU A 199 -15.82 18.34 -24.65
CA LEU A 199 -14.83 17.53 -23.90
C LEU A 199 -13.77 16.90 -24.83
N THR A 200 -14.16 16.48 -26.03
CA THR A 200 -13.24 15.96 -27.06
C THR A 200 -12.21 17.01 -27.48
N ASP A 201 -12.64 18.26 -27.72
CA ASP A 201 -11.74 19.35 -28.10
C ASP A 201 -10.82 19.75 -26.95
N VAL A 202 -11.31 19.68 -25.70
CA VAL A 202 -10.48 19.87 -24.50
C VAL A 202 -9.37 18.82 -24.43
N ALA A 203 -9.67 17.53 -24.66
CA ALA A 203 -8.67 16.47 -24.65
C ALA A 203 -7.62 16.64 -25.76
N ILE A 204 -8.05 17.03 -26.96
CA ILE A 204 -7.16 17.34 -28.09
C ILE A 204 -6.25 18.53 -27.75
N TYR A 205 -6.84 19.64 -27.29
CA TYR A 205 -6.08 20.83 -26.89
C TYR A 205 -5.03 20.50 -25.83
N LEU A 206 -5.40 19.75 -24.79
CA LEU A 206 -4.48 19.38 -23.73
C LEU A 206 -3.38 18.45 -24.25
N SER A 207 -3.71 17.52 -25.14
CA SER A 207 -2.72 16.64 -25.76
C SER A 207 -1.67 17.46 -26.51
N ASP A 208 -2.11 18.39 -27.35
CA ASP A 208 -1.24 19.26 -28.13
C ASP A 208 -0.41 20.19 -27.23
N PHE A 209 -1.04 20.78 -26.21
CA PHE A 209 -0.38 21.71 -25.29
C PHE A 209 0.75 21.04 -24.49
N PHE A 210 0.55 19.78 -24.07
CA PHE A 210 1.55 19.05 -23.29
C PHE A 210 2.44 18.12 -24.11
N GLU A 211 2.19 17.97 -25.41
CA GLU A 211 2.86 17.04 -26.33
C GLU A 211 2.81 15.58 -25.84
N GLU A 212 1.73 15.19 -25.16
CA GLU A 212 1.52 13.86 -24.59
C GLU A 212 0.09 13.39 -24.85
N ASP A 213 -0.11 12.09 -25.00
CA ASP A 213 -1.43 11.55 -25.31
C ASP A 213 -2.38 11.71 -24.11
N ILE A 214 -3.41 12.54 -24.29
CA ILE A 214 -4.53 12.73 -23.37
C ILE A 214 -5.81 12.35 -24.11
N VAL A 215 -6.40 11.22 -23.76
CA VAL A 215 -7.50 10.61 -24.53
C VAL A 215 -8.74 10.35 -23.69
N LEU A 216 -9.91 10.29 -24.34
CA LEU A 216 -11.16 9.93 -23.71
C LEU A 216 -11.38 8.41 -23.76
N ASP A 217 -11.86 7.85 -22.65
CA ASP A 217 -12.40 6.50 -22.58
C ASP A 217 -13.86 6.51 -23.05
N THR A 218 -14.06 6.54 -24.38
CA THR A 218 -15.38 6.73 -24.97
C THR A 218 -16.38 5.64 -24.61
N GLU A 219 -15.91 4.42 -24.36
CA GLU A 219 -16.75 3.31 -23.89
C GLU A 219 -17.29 3.62 -22.50
N ALA A 220 -16.40 3.88 -21.52
CA ALA A 220 -16.80 4.19 -20.15
C ALA A 220 -17.70 5.44 -20.08
N LEU A 221 -17.40 6.46 -20.88
CA LEU A 221 -18.25 7.66 -20.99
C LEU A 221 -19.65 7.31 -21.50
N THR A 222 -19.74 6.46 -22.53
CA THR A 222 -21.03 6.05 -23.11
C THR A 222 -21.84 5.19 -22.13
N GLU A 223 -21.19 4.30 -21.38
CA GLU A 223 -21.82 3.47 -20.33
C GLU A 223 -22.50 4.33 -19.26
N GLU A 224 -21.90 5.46 -18.90
CA GLU A 224 -22.44 6.45 -17.94
C GLU A 224 -23.34 7.52 -18.60
N GLY A 225 -23.61 7.41 -19.90
CA GLY A 225 -24.45 8.35 -20.64
C GLY A 225 -23.84 9.74 -20.83
N ILE A 226 -22.51 9.87 -20.73
CA ILE A 226 -21.76 11.12 -20.93
C ILE A 226 -21.34 11.21 -22.40
N ALA A 227 -21.87 12.20 -23.11
CA ALA A 227 -21.52 12.41 -24.52
C ALA A 227 -20.11 13.03 -24.66
N PRO A 228 -19.27 12.59 -25.61
CA PRO A 228 -17.93 13.17 -25.82
C PRO A 228 -17.90 14.65 -26.21
N ASP A 229 -19.03 15.19 -26.67
CA ASP A 229 -19.22 16.61 -27.01
C ASP A 229 -19.80 17.43 -25.85
N SER A 230 -19.99 16.81 -24.68
CA SER A 230 -20.49 17.49 -23.48
C SER A 230 -19.64 18.74 -23.19
N PRO A 231 -20.28 19.90 -22.93
CA PRO A 231 -19.57 21.16 -22.82
C PRO A 231 -18.81 21.28 -21.49
N VAL A 232 -17.59 21.76 -21.57
CA VAL A 232 -16.71 22.05 -20.44
C VAL A 232 -16.49 23.56 -20.35
N THR A 233 -16.78 24.13 -19.18
CA THR A 233 -16.47 25.51 -18.84
C THR A 233 -15.53 25.54 -17.65
N PHE A 234 -14.30 25.99 -17.85
CA PHE A 234 -13.27 26.01 -16.82
C PHE A 234 -12.28 27.14 -17.07
N THR A 235 -11.90 27.87 -16.03
CA THR A 235 -10.88 28.91 -16.11
C THR A 235 -10.01 28.87 -14.87
N GLY A 236 -8.70 29.00 -15.06
CA GLY A 236 -7.77 29.11 -13.95
C GLY A 236 -6.33 28.85 -14.34
N ARG A 237 -5.45 29.17 -13.39
CA ARG A 237 -4.02 28.87 -13.43
C ARG A 237 -3.64 28.07 -12.19
N MET A 238 -3.27 26.81 -12.38
CA MET A 238 -2.92 25.90 -11.29
C MET A 238 -2.18 24.66 -11.81
N PRO A 239 -1.62 23.79 -10.93
CA PRO A 239 -1.06 22.52 -11.37
C PRO A 239 -2.06 21.69 -12.17
N PHE A 240 -1.60 21.07 -13.24
CA PHE A 240 -2.43 20.39 -14.23
C PHE A 240 -3.29 19.29 -13.61
N ARG A 241 -2.76 18.54 -12.65
CA ARG A 241 -3.52 17.56 -11.85
C ARG A 241 -4.73 18.19 -11.17
N THR A 242 -4.54 19.36 -10.55
CA THR A 242 -5.61 20.07 -9.85
C THR A 242 -6.63 20.61 -10.85
N ALA A 243 -6.17 21.14 -11.99
CA ALA A 243 -7.05 21.61 -13.06
C ALA A 243 -7.92 20.45 -13.60
N LEU A 244 -7.32 19.31 -13.96
CA LEU A 244 -8.05 18.11 -14.39
C LEU A 244 -9.07 17.67 -13.36
N ARG A 245 -8.68 17.58 -12.07
CA ARG A 245 -9.61 17.17 -11.01
C ARG A 245 -10.82 18.11 -10.94
N LEU A 246 -10.60 19.43 -10.88
CA LEU A 246 -11.69 20.40 -10.75
C LEU A 246 -12.55 20.53 -12.02
N MET A 247 -11.93 20.38 -13.19
CA MET A 247 -12.61 20.45 -14.48
C MET A 247 -13.49 19.23 -14.74
N LEU A 248 -13.05 18.04 -14.31
CA LEU A 248 -13.71 16.76 -14.60
C LEU A 248 -14.67 16.31 -13.49
N GLU A 249 -14.49 16.78 -12.25
CA GLU A 249 -15.33 16.44 -11.10
C GLU A 249 -16.83 16.71 -11.30
N PRO A 250 -17.27 17.84 -11.91
CA PRO A 250 -18.70 18.08 -12.16
C PRO A 250 -19.37 17.04 -13.07
N MET A 251 -18.59 16.34 -13.89
CA MET A 251 -19.06 15.32 -14.83
C MET A 251 -18.85 13.89 -14.29
N SER A 252 -18.44 13.74 -13.02
CA SER A 252 -18.04 12.45 -12.43
C SER A 252 -16.92 11.75 -13.20
N LEU A 253 -16.06 12.53 -13.85
CA LEU A 253 -14.90 12.05 -14.59
C LEU A 253 -13.61 12.22 -13.78
N ALA A 254 -12.59 11.45 -14.15
CA ALA A 254 -11.27 11.51 -13.56
C ALA A 254 -10.21 11.04 -14.57
N VAL A 255 -8.93 11.30 -14.25
CA VAL A 255 -7.80 10.89 -15.09
C VAL A 255 -7.03 9.77 -14.43
N GLU A 256 -6.75 8.72 -15.21
CA GLU A 256 -5.78 7.69 -14.88
C GLU A 256 -4.60 7.70 -15.86
N LEU A 257 -3.46 7.18 -15.43
CA LEU A 257 -2.32 6.95 -16.30
C LEU A 257 -2.28 5.47 -16.65
N ARG A 258 -2.49 5.13 -17.92
CA ARG A 258 -2.56 3.75 -18.41
C ARG A 258 -1.98 3.68 -19.82
N ASN A 259 -1.29 2.57 -20.12
CA ASN A 259 -0.84 2.22 -21.47
C ASN A 259 -0.14 3.39 -22.19
N GLY A 260 0.76 4.08 -21.47
CA GLY A 260 1.54 5.19 -22.01
C GLY A 260 0.78 6.50 -22.28
N ALA A 261 -0.44 6.66 -21.77
CA ALA A 261 -1.25 7.87 -21.92
C ALA A 261 -1.96 8.28 -20.62
N ALA A 262 -2.42 9.53 -20.58
CA ALA A 262 -3.39 9.99 -19.59
C ALA A 262 -4.80 9.79 -20.17
N VAL A 263 -5.60 8.94 -19.54
CA VAL A 263 -6.94 8.60 -20.01
C VAL A 263 -7.97 9.27 -19.10
N ILE A 264 -8.84 10.10 -19.70
CA ILE A 264 -10.02 10.67 -19.06
C ILE A 264 -11.12 9.62 -19.13
N THR A 265 -11.55 9.12 -17.97
CA THR A 265 -12.56 8.06 -17.85
C THR A 265 -13.52 8.38 -16.70
N THR A 266 -14.52 7.55 -16.49
CA THR A 266 -15.51 7.74 -15.43
C THR A 266 -14.97 7.26 -14.09
N ARG A 267 -15.40 7.91 -12.99
CA ARG A 267 -15.02 7.45 -11.64
C ARG A 267 -15.48 6.02 -11.36
N ALA A 268 -16.65 5.63 -11.87
CA ALA A 268 -17.14 4.25 -11.77
C ALA A 268 -16.15 3.24 -12.37
N LYS A 269 -15.66 3.50 -13.59
CA LYS A 269 -14.66 2.64 -14.25
C LYS A 269 -13.34 2.58 -13.49
N LEU A 270 -12.90 3.69 -12.88
CA LEU A 270 -11.69 3.70 -12.05
C LEU A 270 -11.83 2.84 -10.78
N GLN A 271 -13.02 2.81 -10.19
CA GLN A 271 -13.26 2.04 -8.97
C GLN A 271 -13.28 0.52 -9.21
N GLU A 272 -13.70 0.10 -10.41
CA GLU A 272 -13.64 -1.30 -10.84
C GLU A 272 -12.20 -1.78 -11.09
N ARG A 273 -11.32 -0.88 -11.51
CA ARG A 273 -9.95 -1.20 -11.90
C ARG A 273 -9.06 -1.52 -10.72
N GLN A 274 -8.62 -2.77 -10.68
CA GLN A 274 -7.69 -3.26 -9.68
C GLN A 274 -6.24 -2.97 -10.11
N GLN A 275 -5.43 -2.56 -9.15
CA GLN A 275 -3.98 -2.43 -9.25
C GLN A 275 -3.36 -3.27 -8.15
N THR A 276 -2.20 -3.84 -8.42
CA THR A 276 -1.44 -4.59 -7.42
C THR A 276 -0.21 -3.79 -7.01
N VAL A 277 -0.06 -3.59 -5.70
CA VAL A 277 0.98 -2.74 -5.10
C VAL A 277 1.64 -3.47 -3.93
N VAL A 278 2.97 -3.38 -3.85
CA VAL A 278 3.78 -3.98 -2.79
C VAL A 278 4.11 -2.93 -1.74
N TYR A 279 3.71 -3.17 -0.50
CA TYR A 279 3.97 -2.34 0.67
C TYR A 279 5.01 -3.01 1.57
N ASP A 280 6.02 -2.25 2.00
CA ASP A 280 7.00 -2.70 2.99
C ASP A 280 6.55 -2.36 4.41
N MET A 281 6.34 -3.41 5.22
CA MET A 281 5.86 -3.31 6.59
C MET A 281 6.93 -3.70 7.63
N ALA A 282 8.15 -4.00 7.19
CA ALA A 282 9.18 -4.54 8.06
C ALA A 282 9.63 -3.57 9.16
N ASP A 283 9.50 -2.27 8.95
CA ASP A 283 9.73 -1.23 9.96
C ASP A 283 8.69 -1.29 11.09
N PHE A 284 7.41 -1.48 10.76
CA PHE A 284 6.36 -1.71 11.75
C PHE A 284 6.60 -3.00 12.54
N LEU A 285 6.93 -4.10 11.85
CA LEU A 285 7.22 -5.37 12.51
C LEU A 285 8.42 -5.24 13.46
N LYS A 286 9.48 -4.53 13.04
CA LYS A 286 10.64 -4.22 13.91
C LYS A 286 10.27 -3.37 15.13
N ALA A 287 9.27 -2.52 15.01
CA ALA A 287 8.73 -1.75 16.12
C ALA A 287 7.78 -2.54 17.04
N GLY A 288 7.48 -3.81 16.71
CA GLY A 288 6.68 -4.71 17.54
C GLY A 288 5.20 -4.78 17.17
N PHE A 289 4.79 -4.21 16.04
CA PHE A 289 3.46 -4.43 15.48
C PHE A 289 3.36 -5.86 14.92
N PHE A 290 2.18 -6.44 14.95
CA PHE A 290 1.89 -7.72 14.30
C PHE A 290 1.25 -7.50 12.93
N SER A 291 1.58 -8.33 11.94
CA SER A 291 1.03 -8.24 10.58
C SER A 291 -0.50 -8.21 10.58
N ASN A 292 -1.14 -9.07 11.38
CA ASN A 292 -2.61 -9.13 11.48
C ASN A 292 -3.24 -7.84 12.01
N ASP A 293 -2.58 -7.16 12.96
CA ASP A 293 -3.09 -5.89 13.50
C ASP A 293 -2.98 -4.78 12.44
N LEU A 294 -1.93 -4.79 11.64
CA LEU A 294 -1.73 -3.84 10.54
C LEU A 294 -2.73 -4.07 9.41
N ILE A 295 -2.96 -5.33 9.03
CA ILE A 295 -3.98 -5.70 8.04
C ILE A 295 -5.35 -5.25 8.54
N ARG A 296 -5.71 -5.59 9.78
CA ARG A 296 -6.97 -5.18 10.38
C ARG A 296 -7.12 -3.66 10.46
N LEU A 297 -6.06 -2.93 10.80
CA LEU A 297 -6.06 -1.47 10.81
C LEU A 297 -6.37 -0.92 9.41
N ILE A 298 -5.70 -1.44 8.38
CA ILE A 298 -5.96 -1.06 6.98
C ILE A 298 -7.42 -1.33 6.60
N GLU A 299 -7.94 -2.49 7.00
CA GLU A 299 -9.32 -2.89 6.71
C GLU A 299 -10.37 -2.04 7.42
N GLU A 300 -10.12 -1.66 8.68
CA GLU A 300 -11.06 -0.90 9.52
C GLU A 300 -11.03 0.62 9.24
N THR A 301 -9.94 1.15 8.69
CA THR A 301 -9.74 2.61 8.53
C THR A 301 -9.84 3.11 7.11
N THR A 302 -9.89 2.23 6.11
CA THR A 302 -10.12 2.63 4.71
C THR A 302 -11.57 2.38 4.30
N ALA A 303 -12.09 3.23 3.40
CA ALA A 303 -13.53 3.27 3.09
C ALA A 303 -14.01 2.15 2.15
N GLY A 304 -13.09 1.39 1.56
CA GLY A 304 -13.40 0.43 0.51
C GLY A 304 -13.89 -0.91 1.05
N PRO A 305 -14.78 -1.62 0.33
CA PRO A 305 -15.12 -2.96 0.73
C PRO A 305 -13.93 -3.89 0.48
N TRP A 306 -13.37 -4.44 1.55
CA TRP A 306 -12.40 -5.53 1.50
C TRP A 306 -13.06 -6.89 1.21
N MET A 307 -14.37 -6.99 1.44
CA MET A 307 -15.15 -8.22 1.30
C MET A 307 -16.05 -8.29 0.04
N ARG A 308 -15.92 -7.37 -0.92
CA ARG A 308 -16.61 -7.46 -2.22
C ARG A 308 -15.60 -7.61 -3.34
N GLY A 309 -15.61 -8.76 -4.02
CA GLY A 309 -14.94 -8.98 -5.29
C GLY A 309 -13.49 -9.45 -5.16
N ASP A 310 -12.64 -8.84 -5.97
CA ASP A 310 -11.29 -9.27 -6.37
C ASP A 310 -10.15 -8.66 -5.52
N ALA A 311 -10.51 -7.86 -4.51
CA ALA A 311 -9.58 -7.17 -3.65
C ALA A 311 -8.91 -8.15 -2.69
N THR A 312 -7.58 -8.08 -2.57
CA THR A 312 -6.80 -8.96 -1.71
C THR A 312 -5.74 -8.19 -0.95
N ILE A 313 -5.52 -8.56 0.32
CA ILE A 313 -4.31 -8.24 1.07
C ILE A 313 -3.63 -9.57 1.35
N THR A 314 -2.38 -9.72 0.94
CA THR A 314 -1.64 -10.95 1.18
C THR A 314 -0.25 -10.66 1.68
N GLU A 315 0.14 -11.36 2.74
CA GLU A 315 1.49 -11.31 3.27
C GLU A 315 2.43 -12.13 2.38
N ILE A 316 3.56 -11.51 2.04
CA ILE A 316 4.67 -12.12 1.31
C ILE A 316 5.89 -12.13 2.25
N PRO A 317 6.80 -13.10 2.13
CA PRO A 317 7.98 -13.17 2.98
C PRO A 317 8.78 -11.87 3.09
N GLY A 318 9.42 -11.68 4.24
CA GLY A 318 10.28 -10.52 4.51
C GLY A 318 9.53 -9.26 5.00
N GLY A 319 8.29 -9.41 5.46
CA GLY A 319 7.48 -8.32 6.01
C GLY A 319 6.87 -7.43 4.94
N LEU A 320 6.49 -8.02 3.80
CA LEU A 320 5.84 -7.31 2.70
C LEU A 320 4.35 -7.65 2.65
N LEU A 321 3.52 -6.67 2.31
CA LEU A 321 2.13 -6.88 1.95
C LEU A 321 1.95 -6.60 0.46
N VAL A 322 1.35 -7.54 -0.26
CA VAL A 322 0.88 -7.32 -1.61
C VAL A 322 -0.61 -7.06 -1.52
N ILE A 323 -1.02 -5.88 -1.98
CA ILE A 323 -2.41 -5.44 -1.93
C ILE A 323 -2.89 -5.26 -3.36
N ARG A 324 -4.01 -5.89 -3.70
CA ARG A 324 -4.75 -5.68 -4.94
C ARG A 324 -6.02 -4.89 -4.62
N HIS A 325 -6.08 -3.63 -5.06
CA HIS A 325 -7.26 -2.77 -4.90
C HIS A 325 -7.26 -1.66 -5.97
N ASN A 326 -8.27 -0.78 -5.98
CA ASN A 326 -8.28 0.37 -6.88
C ASN A 326 -7.30 1.47 -6.45
N ALA A 327 -7.01 2.39 -7.39
CA ALA A 327 -6.00 3.42 -7.20
C ALA A 327 -6.34 4.43 -6.07
N GLU A 328 -7.62 4.66 -5.80
CA GLU A 328 -8.09 5.56 -4.74
C GLU A 328 -7.75 4.97 -3.36
N LEU A 329 -8.11 3.71 -3.13
CA LEU A 329 -7.79 2.98 -1.91
C LEU A 329 -6.29 2.84 -1.69
N HIS A 330 -5.49 2.59 -2.74
CA HIS A 330 -4.04 2.59 -2.60
C HIS A 330 -3.48 3.92 -2.10
N THR A 331 -4.13 5.03 -2.47
CA THR A 331 -3.75 6.36 -1.99
C THR A 331 -4.10 6.53 -0.51
N GLU A 332 -5.30 6.10 -0.08
CA GLU A 332 -5.69 6.09 1.34
C GLU A 332 -4.74 5.25 2.20
N ILE A 333 -4.43 4.03 1.76
CA ILE A 333 -3.51 3.12 2.47
C ILE A 333 -2.11 3.74 2.57
N ALA A 334 -1.61 4.33 1.47
CA ALA A 334 -0.30 4.95 1.47
C ALA A 334 -0.23 6.14 2.45
N LEU A 335 -1.29 6.94 2.55
CA LEU A 335 -1.39 8.05 3.49
C LEU A 335 -1.48 7.55 4.94
N LEU A 336 -2.35 6.59 5.23
CA LEU A 336 -2.47 5.96 6.54
C LEU A 336 -1.12 5.43 7.05
N LEU A 337 -0.43 4.66 6.20
CA LEU A 337 0.87 4.09 6.56
C LEU A 337 1.97 5.14 6.65
N HIS A 338 1.87 6.23 5.89
CA HIS A 338 2.78 7.37 6.03
C HIS A 338 2.59 8.04 7.40
N ASP A 339 1.36 8.36 7.75
CA ASP A 339 1.01 9.04 9.01
C ASP A 339 1.38 8.17 10.22
N LEU A 340 1.14 6.86 10.16
CA LEU A 340 1.53 5.92 11.21
C LEU A 340 3.06 5.87 11.39
N ARG A 341 3.84 5.87 10.29
CA ARG A 341 5.31 5.97 10.37
C ARG A 341 5.76 7.29 10.99
N GLN A 342 5.13 8.42 10.63
CA GLN A 342 5.46 9.72 11.22
C GLN A 342 5.21 9.70 12.74
N SER A 343 4.05 9.21 13.18
CA SER A 343 3.72 9.08 14.60
C SER A 343 4.73 8.21 15.34
N MET A 344 5.14 7.07 14.76
CA MET A 344 6.17 6.20 15.36
C MET A 344 7.53 6.90 15.48
N HIS A 345 7.92 7.68 14.48
CA HIS A 345 9.15 8.47 14.54
C HIS A 345 9.08 9.58 15.57
N GLU A 346 7.93 10.23 15.75
CA GLU A 346 7.71 11.22 16.81
C GLU A 346 7.78 10.58 18.21
N ASP A 347 7.15 9.42 18.41
CA ASP A 347 7.22 8.66 19.66
C ASP A 347 8.63 8.13 19.96
N ALA A 348 9.38 7.74 18.93
CA ALA A 348 10.79 7.33 19.08
C ALA A 348 11.74 8.52 19.36
N ARG A 349 11.37 9.74 18.96
CA ARG A 349 12.13 10.98 19.25
C ARG A 349 11.84 11.53 20.65
N GLN A 350 10.71 11.17 21.26
CA GLN A 350 10.55 11.32 22.70
C GLN A 350 11.56 10.39 23.40
N PRO A 351 12.31 10.87 24.43
CA PRO A 351 13.37 10.07 25.05
C PRO A 351 12.83 8.69 25.45
N ALA A 352 13.49 7.67 24.89
CA ALA A 352 13.06 6.28 24.89
C ALA A 352 12.39 5.87 26.20
N ARG A 353 11.13 5.41 26.07
CA ARG A 353 10.43 4.66 27.12
C ARG A 353 11.39 3.58 27.61
N ALA A 354 11.86 3.72 28.84
CA ALA A 354 13.01 2.97 29.33
C ALA A 354 12.76 1.45 29.26
N LYS A 355 13.82 0.67 28.96
CA LYS A 355 13.71 -0.78 28.75
C LYS A 355 13.35 -1.47 30.07
N ALA A 356 12.65 -2.60 30.01
CA ALA A 356 12.21 -3.34 31.20
C ALA A 356 13.37 -3.80 32.13
N THR A 357 14.59 -3.87 31.60
CA THR A 357 15.84 -4.16 32.33
C THR A 357 16.38 -2.99 33.14
N ASP A 358 15.87 -1.78 32.92
CA ASP A 358 16.38 -0.55 33.57
C ASP A 358 15.52 -0.15 34.78
N PHE A 359 14.48 -0.92 35.10
CA PHE A 359 13.58 -0.67 36.23
C PHE A 359 14.15 -1.29 37.51
N GLU A 360 14.35 -0.47 38.51
CA GLU A 360 14.76 -0.88 39.85
C GLU A 360 13.67 -0.52 40.86
N THR A 361 13.52 -1.37 41.89
CA THR A 361 12.59 -1.12 42.99
C THR A 361 13.33 -0.44 44.13
N ARG A 362 12.95 0.80 44.47
CA ARG A 362 13.45 1.54 45.64
C ARG A 362 12.36 1.72 46.69
N PHE A 363 12.80 1.78 47.94
CA PHE A 363 11.94 1.99 49.10
C PHE A 363 12.20 3.38 49.67
N HIS A 364 11.16 4.18 49.83
CA HIS A 364 11.21 5.48 50.50
C HIS A 364 10.32 5.46 51.73
N ARG A 365 10.72 6.23 52.76
CA ARG A 365 9.98 6.35 54.02
C ARG A 365 9.32 7.71 54.12
N ALA A 366 8.02 7.73 54.41
CA ALA A 366 7.24 8.91 54.77
C ALA A 366 7.16 9.04 56.30
N LYS A 367 6.78 10.21 56.82
CA LYS A 367 6.63 10.47 58.26
C LYS A 367 5.34 9.84 58.81
N SER A 368 4.34 9.63 57.97
CA SER A 368 3.08 8.98 58.33
C SER A 368 2.45 8.25 57.15
N LYS A 369 1.48 7.38 57.43
CA LYS A 369 0.67 6.71 56.39
C LYS A 369 -0.08 7.71 55.50
N GLN A 370 -0.61 8.79 56.09
CA GLN A 370 -1.32 9.84 55.36
C GLN A 370 -0.38 10.60 54.40
N GLU A 371 0.87 10.83 54.80
CA GLU A 371 1.87 11.45 53.92
C GLU A 371 2.28 10.48 52.80
N ALA A 372 2.40 9.18 53.07
CA ALA A 372 2.69 8.18 52.04
C ALA A 372 1.57 8.14 50.97
N GLU A 373 0.31 8.15 51.39
CA GLU A 373 -0.84 8.20 50.47
C GLU A 373 -0.90 9.50 49.67
N ALA A 374 -0.57 10.65 50.28
CA ALA A 374 -0.50 11.92 49.57
C ALA A 374 0.67 11.94 48.55
N LEU A 375 1.83 11.42 48.93
CA LEU A 375 3.00 11.34 48.06
C LEU A 375 2.78 10.38 46.89
N ASP A 376 2.02 9.30 47.06
CA ASP A 376 1.63 8.40 45.97
C ASP A 376 0.93 9.16 44.83
N GLN A 377 -0.09 9.95 45.17
CA GLN A 377 -0.84 10.75 44.19
C GLN A 377 0.03 11.86 43.57
N LEU A 378 0.80 12.59 44.41
CA LEU A 378 1.62 13.70 43.95
C LEU A 378 2.74 13.22 43.01
N ILE A 379 3.44 12.13 43.35
CA ILE A 379 4.50 11.58 42.51
C ILE A 379 3.93 11.10 41.18
N GLN A 380 2.79 10.39 41.21
CA GLN A 380 2.14 9.91 39.99
C GLN A 380 1.64 11.05 39.08
N THR A 381 1.31 12.21 39.67
CA THR A 381 0.82 13.40 38.95
C THR A 381 1.94 14.28 38.41
N PHE A 382 2.98 14.55 39.20
CA PHE A 382 3.98 15.57 38.90
C PHE A 382 5.32 15.03 38.40
N VAL A 383 5.61 13.75 38.64
CA VAL A 383 6.88 13.14 38.20
C VAL A 383 6.58 12.14 37.08
N ALA A 384 6.97 12.48 35.85
CA ALA A 384 6.83 11.63 34.67
C ALA A 384 5.44 10.95 34.55
N PRO A 385 4.33 11.71 34.50
CA PRO A 385 2.95 11.20 34.70
C PRO A 385 2.54 10.07 33.75
N ARG A 386 3.03 10.10 32.50
CA ARG A 386 2.74 9.07 31.48
C ARG A 386 3.52 7.76 31.67
N THR A 387 4.40 7.68 32.67
CA THR A 387 5.27 6.51 32.90
C THR A 387 4.71 5.51 33.92
N TRP A 388 3.65 5.88 34.64
CA TRP A 388 3.02 5.05 35.67
C TRP A 388 1.97 4.09 35.09
N ASP A 389 1.81 2.95 35.74
CA ASP A 389 0.85 1.88 35.42
C ASP A 389 -0.58 2.43 35.26
N VAL A 390 -0.99 3.33 36.15
CA VAL A 390 -2.31 4.00 36.09
C VAL A 390 -2.53 4.85 34.83
N SER A 391 -1.46 5.23 34.13
CA SER A 391 -1.47 6.02 32.89
C SER A 391 -0.98 5.20 31.69
N GLY A 392 -1.00 3.86 31.78
CA GLY A 392 -0.57 2.95 30.72
C GLY A 392 0.96 2.85 30.55
N GLY A 393 1.74 3.34 31.51
CA GLY A 393 3.19 3.16 31.61
C GLY A 393 3.58 1.87 32.33
N ARG A 394 4.88 1.60 32.46
CA ARG A 394 5.41 0.36 33.10
C ARG A 394 5.91 0.56 34.54
N GLY A 395 5.92 1.81 35.01
CA GLY A 395 6.33 2.17 36.37
C GLY A 395 5.25 1.85 37.38
N GLN A 396 5.65 1.35 38.55
CA GLN A 396 4.71 1.00 39.61
C GLN A 396 5.06 1.77 40.87
N LEU A 397 4.04 2.29 41.53
CA LEU A 397 4.14 2.90 42.84
C LEU A 397 3.06 2.29 43.73
N ARG A 398 3.46 1.84 44.92
CA ARG A 398 2.57 1.23 45.92
C ARG A 398 2.94 1.75 47.29
N THR A 399 1.95 1.91 48.16
CA THR A 399 2.14 2.31 49.57
C THR A 399 1.91 1.13 50.50
N ALA A 400 2.72 1.04 51.55
CA ALA A 400 2.56 0.08 52.64
C ALA A 400 2.90 0.78 53.96
N ASP A 401 1.88 1.12 54.76
CA ASP A 401 1.99 1.95 55.97
C ASP A 401 2.78 3.26 55.73
N ASP A 402 3.95 3.43 56.33
CA ASP A 402 4.83 4.61 56.20
C ASP A 402 5.82 4.49 55.03
N ARG A 403 5.63 3.53 54.11
CA ARG A 403 6.57 3.25 53.02
C ARG A 403 5.97 3.42 51.64
N LEU A 404 6.79 3.98 50.74
CA LEU A 404 6.57 4.05 49.31
C LEU A 404 7.49 3.01 48.64
N ILE A 405 6.90 2.09 47.88
CA ILE A 405 7.59 1.08 47.10
C ILE A 405 7.48 1.49 45.64
N ILE A 406 8.59 1.91 45.04
CA ILE A 406 8.61 2.52 43.72
C ILE A 406 9.47 1.65 42.79
N ARG A 407 8.86 1.08 41.76
CA ARG A 407 9.55 0.38 40.67
C ARG A 407 9.56 1.26 39.43
N GLN A 408 10.74 1.78 39.11
CA GLN A 408 10.91 2.76 38.03
C GLN A 408 12.38 2.80 37.59
N THR A 409 12.68 3.48 36.50
CA THR A 409 14.05 3.58 36.00
C THR A 409 14.91 4.56 36.77
N LYS A 410 16.23 4.35 36.74
CA LYS A 410 17.21 5.17 37.48
C LYS A 410 17.02 6.67 37.25
N ALA A 411 16.78 7.08 36.00
CA ALA A 411 16.59 8.49 35.64
C ALA A 411 15.35 9.12 36.30
N VAL A 412 14.26 8.36 36.44
CA VAL A 412 13.05 8.86 37.12
C VAL A 412 13.20 8.75 38.64
N HIS A 413 13.92 7.76 39.17
CA HIS A 413 14.29 7.73 40.59
C HIS A 413 15.06 8.98 41.02
N GLU A 414 15.98 9.47 40.19
CA GLU A 414 16.70 10.73 40.44
C GLU A 414 15.74 11.95 40.48
N GLN A 415 14.68 11.94 39.66
CA GLN A 415 13.63 12.97 39.68
C GLN A 415 12.76 12.86 40.93
N ILE A 416 12.38 11.65 41.33
CA ILE A 416 11.60 11.39 42.56
C ILE A 416 12.38 11.82 43.78
N GLU A 417 13.68 11.52 43.87
CA GLU A 417 14.51 11.97 44.98
C GLU A 417 14.63 13.49 45.05
N ARG A 418 14.69 14.17 43.90
CA ARG A 418 14.66 15.63 43.84
C ARG A 418 13.33 16.18 44.35
N PHE A 419 12.23 15.63 43.84
CA PHE A 419 10.87 15.99 44.26
C PHE A 419 10.66 15.78 45.76
N LEU A 420 11.09 14.64 46.31
CA LEU A 420 10.98 14.34 47.74
C LEU A 420 11.83 15.29 48.60
N ARG A 421 13.04 15.66 48.15
CA ARG A 421 13.86 16.66 48.84
C ARG A 421 13.18 18.03 48.87
N GLU A 422 12.67 18.49 47.72
CA GLU A 422 11.95 19.77 47.63
C GLU A 422 10.67 19.75 48.46
N TYR A 423 9.90 18.66 48.43
CA TYR A 423 8.72 18.47 49.23
C TYR A 423 9.01 18.50 50.75
N GLN A 424 10.13 17.91 51.18
CA GLN A 424 10.55 17.94 52.59
C GLN A 424 11.08 19.30 53.05
N GLN A 425 11.61 20.11 52.14
CA GLN A 425 12.11 21.47 52.40
C GLN A 425 11.02 22.54 52.27
N ALA A 426 9.91 22.22 51.62
CA ALA A 426 8.78 23.13 51.49
C ALA A 426 8.16 23.42 52.87
N PRO A 427 7.95 24.70 53.23
CA PRO A 427 7.30 25.05 54.48
C PRO A 427 5.85 24.53 54.50
N PRO A 428 5.33 24.09 55.65
CA PRO A 428 3.96 23.60 55.75
C PRO A 428 2.98 24.68 55.30
N ILE A 429 2.02 24.30 54.48
CA ILE A 429 0.95 25.19 54.00
C ILE A 429 0.22 25.75 55.22
N GLY A 430 0.42 27.04 55.50
CA GLY A 430 -0.26 27.75 56.60
C GLY A 430 0.60 28.50 57.61
N GLN A 431 1.93 28.67 57.42
CA GLN A 431 2.72 29.63 58.22
C GLN A 431 3.51 30.58 57.32
N PRO A 432 3.48 31.90 57.55
CA PRO A 432 4.27 32.85 56.76
C PRO A 432 5.76 32.63 57.04
N ALA A 433 6.56 32.71 55.97
CA ALA A 433 8.00 32.71 56.03
C ALA A 433 8.48 33.82 57.00
N LYS A 434 9.35 33.46 57.94
CA LYS A 434 10.01 34.40 58.86
C LYS A 434 11.21 35.06 58.19
#